data_AF-A0A1A7NPI6-F1
#
_entry.id   AF-A0A1A7NPI6-F1
#
_cell.length_a   1.000
_cell.length_b   1.000
_cell.length_c   1.000
_cell.angle_alpha   90.00
_cell.angle_beta   90.00
_cell.angle_gamma   90.00
#
_symmetry.space_group_name_H-M   'P 1'
#
loop_
_entity.id
_entity.type
_entity.pdbx_description
1 polymer ?
#
loop_
_entity_poly.entity_id
_entity_poly.type
_entity_poly.pdbx_seq_one_letter_code
_entity_poly.pdbx_strand_id
1 'polypeptide(L)'
;MLIQSNDIKNVFTSFCDEASEPYHRYYSFDLCYSHFRNSKLENEINIEQSCFVLWSYLGSWGMLRGSGYLLKTKNPLFLKELVEWIYCQDNKIWEIDVEDYNNPKKVDIILEIYQTVCDKITDGEKQPTKTLVTKIILGVFGILPAFDSFFCKTFGFSSSKVTKRNLIEIYDFYLKNKQVIDELQKQCFVRDSNHNLTNWHYTKAKIIDMYGFQKERNSRKRL
;
A
#
# COMPACT_ATOMS: atom_id res chain seq x y z
N MET A 1 22.92 4.87 10.84
CA MET A 1 23.31 3.59 10.23
C MET A 1 23.10 3.72 8.73
N LEU A 2 24.18 3.80 7.94
CA LEU A 2 24.09 3.85 6.47
C LEU A 2 23.60 2.48 6.00
N ILE A 3 22.34 2.41 5.59
CA ILE A 3 21.84 1.26 4.83
C ILE A 3 22.58 1.33 3.50
N GLN A 4 23.52 0.40 3.26
CA GLN A 4 24.24 0.37 2.00
C GLN A 4 23.22 0.05 0.89
N SER A 5 23.29 0.75 -0.25
CA SER A 5 22.42 0.56 -1.42
C SER A 5 22.17 -0.93 -1.78
N ASN A 6 23.18 -1.78 -1.55
CA ASN A 6 23.09 -3.23 -1.73
C ASN A 6 22.05 -3.93 -0.83
N ASP A 7 21.81 -3.45 0.41
CA ASP A 7 20.79 -4.01 1.33
C ASP A 7 19.38 -3.88 0.73
N ILE A 8 19.03 -2.69 0.25
CA ILE A 8 17.70 -2.43 -0.32
C ILE A 8 17.48 -3.30 -1.54
N LYS A 9 18.45 -3.33 -2.46
CA LYS A 9 18.37 -4.15 -3.67
C LYS A 9 18.22 -5.63 -3.32
N ASN A 10 19.04 -6.17 -2.42
CA ASN A 10 18.98 -7.58 -2.04
C ASN A 10 17.66 -7.96 -1.35
N VAL A 11 17.19 -7.12 -0.41
CA VAL A 11 15.91 -7.34 0.28
C VAL A 11 14.74 -7.28 -0.72
N PHE A 12 14.76 -6.33 -1.64
CA PHE A 12 13.72 -6.18 -2.63
C PHE A 12 13.75 -7.29 -3.68
N THR A 13 14.92 -7.72 -4.15
CA THR A 13 15.06 -8.90 -5.02
C THR A 13 14.52 -10.16 -4.34
N SER A 14 14.81 -10.38 -3.05
CA SER A 14 14.21 -11.48 -2.29
C SER A 14 12.68 -11.42 -2.25
N PHE A 15 12.09 -10.22 -2.22
CA PHE A 15 10.64 -10.05 -2.36
C PHE A 15 10.18 -10.42 -3.78
N CYS A 16 10.87 -9.95 -4.82
CA CYS A 16 10.54 -10.26 -6.22
C CYS A 16 10.63 -11.76 -6.51
N ASP A 17 11.61 -12.46 -5.95
CA ASP A 17 11.74 -13.91 -6.10
C ASP A 17 10.53 -14.64 -5.49
N GLU A 18 10.11 -14.25 -4.28
CA GLU A 18 8.87 -14.79 -3.66
C GLU A 18 7.61 -14.41 -4.48
N ALA A 19 7.59 -13.21 -5.07
CA ALA A 19 6.48 -12.72 -5.89
C ALA A 19 6.46 -13.29 -7.31
N SER A 20 7.52 -13.99 -7.74
CA SER A 20 7.66 -14.51 -9.12
C SER A 20 6.70 -15.67 -9.41
N GLU A 21 6.27 -16.36 -8.35
CA GLU A 21 5.22 -17.38 -8.41
C GLU A 21 3.89 -16.73 -8.86
N PRO A 22 3.30 -17.13 -10.02
CA PRO A 22 2.19 -16.41 -10.63
C PRO A 22 0.97 -16.22 -9.72
N TYR A 23 0.70 -17.19 -8.85
CA TYR A 23 -0.45 -17.18 -7.94
C TYR A 23 -0.07 -16.77 -6.51
N HIS A 24 1.14 -16.24 -6.30
CA HIS A 24 1.57 -15.81 -4.97
C HIS A 24 0.73 -14.63 -4.48
N ARG A 25 0.38 -14.64 -3.19
CA ARG A 25 -0.48 -13.62 -2.56
C ARG A 25 0.00 -12.17 -2.76
N TYR A 26 1.30 -11.96 -2.98
CA TYR A 26 1.87 -10.62 -3.23
C TYR A 26 1.33 -9.98 -4.50
N TYR A 27 0.98 -10.81 -5.48
CA TYR A 27 0.38 -10.39 -6.74
C TYR A 27 -0.96 -9.68 -6.60
N SER A 28 -1.64 -9.86 -5.47
CA SER A 28 -2.89 -9.16 -5.18
C SER A 28 -2.74 -7.63 -5.15
N PHE A 29 -1.54 -7.10 -4.87
CA PHE A 29 -1.28 -5.66 -5.00
C PHE A 29 -1.43 -5.22 -6.45
N ASP A 30 -0.79 -5.91 -7.39
CA ASP A 30 -0.82 -5.59 -8.81
C ASP A 30 -2.24 -5.56 -9.35
N LEU A 31 -3.03 -6.59 -9.02
CA LEU A 31 -4.43 -6.70 -9.43
C LEU A 31 -5.30 -5.60 -8.83
N CYS A 32 -5.12 -5.27 -7.55
CA CYS A 32 -5.89 -4.22 -6.89
C CYS A 32 -5.53 -2.84 -7.45
N TYR A 33 -4.24 -2.54 -7.51
CA TYR A 33 -3.74 -1.24 -7.91
C TYR A 33 -4.05 -0.94 -9.38
N SER A 34 -3.81 -1.89 -10.28
CA SER A 34 -4.14 -1.74 -11.70
C SER A 34 -5.65 -1.62 -11.93
N HIS A 35 -6.49 -2.40 -11.22
CA HIS A 35 -7.95 -2.29 -11.32
C HIS A 35 -8.45 -0.87 -11.00
N PHE A 36 -8.10 -0.34 -9.83
CA PHE A 36 -8.55 1.00 -9.43
C PHE A 36 -7.99 2.10 -10.34
N ARG A 37 -6.72 1.99 -10.75
CA ARG A 37 -6.07 2.93 -11.67
C ARG A 37 -6.73 2.94 -13.05
N ASN A 38 -6.93 1.77 -13.65
CA ASN A 38 -7.50 1.65 -14.99
C ASN A 38 -8.98 2.08 -14.99
N SER A 39 -9.79 1.59 -14.05
CA SER A 39 -11.18 2.01 -13.93
C SER A 39 -11.34 3.53 -13.78
N LYS A 40 -10.43 4.19 -13.05
CA LYS A 40 -10.42 5.66 -12.91
C LYS A 40 -9.97 6.35 -14.20
N LEU A 41 -8.91 5.85 -14.85
CA LEU A 41 -8.35 6.44 -16.07
C LEU A 41 -9.30 6.33 -17.27
N GLU A 42 -9.92 5.16 -17.43
CA GLU A 42 -10.82 4.82 -18.54
C GLU A 42 -12.27 5.26 -18.28
N ASN A 43 -12.56 5.68 -17.05
CA ASN A 43 -13.91 6.00 -16.57
C ASN A 43 -14.89 4.81 -16.67
N GLU A 44 -14.36 3.58 -16.58
CA GLU A 44 -15.10 2.32 -16.55
C GLU A 44 -15.23 1.81 -15.12
N ILE A 45 -16.14 2.41 -14.36
CA ILE A 45 -16.28 2.16 -12.92
C ILE A 45 -17.38 1.16 -12.64
N ASN A 46 -17.00 -0.04 -12.17
CA ASN A 46 -17.90 -0.99 -11.54
C ASN A 46 -17.66 -1.02 -10.03
N ILE A 47 -18.57 -0.41 -9.27
CA ILE A 47 -18.46 -0.28 -7.80
C ILE A 47 -18.48 -1.64 -7.11
N GLU A 48 -19.36 -2.55 -7.52
CA GLU A 48 -19.46 -3.89 -6.91
C GLU A 48 -18.17 -4.67 -7.14
N GLN A 49 -17.69 -4.73 -8.39
CA GLN A 49 -16.43 -5.39 -8.72
C GLN A 49 -15.26 -4.80 -7.93
N SER A 50 -15.19 -3.47 -7.82
CA SER A 50 -14.14 -2.78 -7.06
C SER A 50 -14.19 -3.13 -5.57
N CYS A 51 -15.39 -3.33 -4.99
CA CYS A 51 -15.53 -3.84 -3.63
C CYS A 51 -14.95 -5.25 -3.48
N PHE A 52 -15.23 -6.15 -4.43
CA PHE A 52 -14.70 -7.52 -4.43
C PHE A 52 -13.18 -7.56 -4.65
N VAL A 53 -12.64 -6.72 -5.54
CA VAL A 53 -11.20 -6.60 -5.77
C VAL A 53 -10.50 -6.13 -4.50
N LEU A 54 -10.97 -5.05 -3.88
CA LEU A 54 -10.39 -4.54 -2.64
C LEU A 54 -10.51 -5.56 -1.50
N TRP A 55 -11.67 -6.21 -1.36
CA TRP A 55 -11.88 -7.27 -0.36
C TRP A 55 -10.89 -8.43 -0.55
N SER A 56 -10.69 -8.88 -1.78
CA SER A 56 -9.77 -9.98 -2.11
C SER A 56 -8.32 -9.59 -1.83
N TYR A 57 -7.90 -8.37 -2.17
CA TYR A 57 -6.59 -7.84 -1.80
C TYR A 57 -6.39 -7.84 -0.28
N LEU A 58 -7.35 -7.32 0.48
CA LEU A 58 -7.29 -7.30 1.94
C LEU A 58 -7.21 -8.71 2.53
N GLY A 59 -7.93 -9.68 1.95
CA GLY A 59 -7.83 -11.10 2.28
C GLY A 59 -6.43 -11.67 2.04
N SER A 60 -5.87 -11.42 0.85
CA SER A 60 -4.50 -11.80 0.48
C SER A 60 -3.42 -11.15 1.34
N TRP A 61 -3.73 -10.13 2.14
CA TRP A 61 -2.81 -9.55 3.13
C TRP A 61 -3.21 -9.80 4.59
N GLY A 62 -4.13 -10.75 4.82
CA GLY A 62 -4.49 -11.25 6.16
C GLY A 62 -5.37 -10.31 6.98
N MET A 63 -6.05 -9.34 6.33
CA MET A 63 -6.99 -8.44 7.00
C MET A 63 -8.35 -9.09 7.24
N LEU A 64 -8.70 -10.10 6.44
CA LEU A 64 -9.90 -10.92 6.61
C LEU A 64 -9.57 -12.17 7.44
N ARG A 65 -9.32 -11.97 8.74
CA ARG A 65 -9.06 -13.06 9.69
C ARG A 65 -10.26 -13.27 10.59
N GLY A 66 -10.48 -14.51 11.03
CA GLY A 66 -11.64 -14.87 11.86
C GLY A 66 -11.76 -14.11 13.18
N SER A 67 -10.70 -13.48 13.67
CA SER A 67 -10.73 -12.60 14.85
C SER A 67 -11.12 -11.14 14.55
N GLY A 68 -11.04 -10.69 13.29
CA GLY A 68 -11.33 -9.31 12.88
C GLY A 68 -12.81 -9.07 12.54
N TYR A 69 -13.29 -7.84 12.74
CA TYR A 69 -14.70 -7.49 12.54
C TYR A 69 -15.16 -7.61 11.08
N LEU A 70 -14.27 -7.32 10.12
CA LEU A 70 -14.56 -7.41 8.69
C LEU A 70 -15.05 -8.82 8.33
N LEU A 71 -14.26 -9.86 8.59
CA LEU A 71 -14.66 -11.22 8.23
C LEU A 71 -15.82 -11.75 9.08
N LYS A 72 -15.94 -11.31 10.35
CA LYS A 72 -16.99 -11.80 11.26
C LYS A 72 -18.40 -11.32 10.90
N THR A 73 -18.52 -10.09 10.39
CA THR A 73 -19.82 -9.40 10.34
C THR A 73 -20.11 -8.70 9.02
N LYS A 74 -19.15 -8.63 8.10
CA LYS A 74 -19.25 -7.86 6.86
C LYS A 74 -19.05 -8.76 5.64
N ASN A 75 -19.55 -8.28 4.51
CA ASN A 75 -19.28 -8.81 3.18
C ASN A 75 -18.60 -7.70 2.34
N PRO A 76 -18.18 -7.96 1.09
CA PRO A 76 -17.50 -6.96 0.26
C PRO A 76 -18.27 -5.64 0.09
N LEU A 77 -19.61 -5.66 0.06
CA LEU A 77 -20.43 -4.46 -0.11
C LEU A 77 -20.34 -3.48 1.07
N PHE A 78 -19.79 -3.90 2.22
CA PHE A 78 -19.42 -2.97 3.29
C PHE A 78 -18.46 -1.87 2.82
N LEU A 79 -17.66 -2.13 1.79
CA LEU A 79 -16.71 -1.17 1.23
C LEU A 79 -17.34 -0.21 0.21
N LYS A 80 -18.65 -0.32 -0.09
CA LYS A 80 -19.30 0.45 -1.16
C LYS A 80 -19.11 1.96 -1.02
N GLU A 81 -19.42 2.51 0.16
CA GLU A 81 -19.30 3.95 0.41
C GLU A 81 -17.84 4.45 0.32
N LEU A 82 -16.89 3.60 0.70
CA LEU A 82 -15.46 3.86 0.53
C LEU A 82 -15.07 3.86 -0.94
N VAL A 83 -15.50 2.86 -1.71
CA VAL A 83 -15.18 2.72 -3.13
C VAL A 83 -15.77 3.87 -3.96
N GLU A 84 -17.02 4.26 -3.68
CA GLU A 84 -17.64 5.43 -4.31
C GLU A 84 -16.82 6.70 -4.03
N TRP A 85 -16.41 6.90 -2.78
CA TRP A 85 -15.56 8.04 -2.41
C TRP A 85 -14.17 8.00 -3.06
N ILE A 86 -13.54 6.82 -3.17
CA ILE A 86 -12.24 6.64 -3.85
C ILE A 86 -12.32 7.18 -5.28
N TYR A 87 -13.36 6.82 -6.03
CA TYR A 87 -13.49 7.26 -7.42
C TYR A 87 -13.84 8.74 -7.57
N CYS A 88 -14.36 9.40 -6.53
CA CYS A 88 -14.57 10.85 -6.51
C CYS A 88 -13.28 11.67 -6.33
N GLN A 89 -12.14 11.05 -5.99
CA GLN A 89 -10.90 11.77 -5.76
C GLN A 89 -10.29 12.33 -7.06
N ASP A 90 -9.65 13.51 -6.93
CA ASP A 90 -8.93 14.18 -8.03
C ASP A 90 -7.71 13.34 -8.48
N ASN A 91 -7.44 13.32 -9.78
CA ASN A 91 -6.32 12.58 -10.36
C ASN A 91 -4.96 12.94 -9.72
N LYS A 92 -4.78 14.19 -9.28
CA LYS A 92 -3.57 14.66 -8.59
C LYS A 92 -3.29 13.96 -7.26
N ILE A 93 -4.29 13.31 -6.66
CA ILE A 93 -4.10 12.47 -5.47
C ILE A 93 -3.39 11.17 -5.86
N TRP A 94 -3.77 10.57 -6.99
CA TRP A 94 -3.22 9.32 -7.50
C TRP A 94 -1.77 9.47 -7.97
N GLU A 95 -1.34 10.69 -8.25
CA GLU A 95 0.02 11.05 -8.67
C GLU A 95 0.98 11.31 -7.50
N ILE A 96 0.48 11.37 -6.26
CA ILE A 96 1.32 11.59 -5.08
C ILE A 96 2.28 10.41 -4.92
N ASP A 97 3.55 10.68 -4.62
CA ASP A 97 4.51 9.65 -4.21
C ASP A 97 5.43 10.20 -3.11
N VAL A 98 6.41 9.40 -2.68
CA VAL A 98 7.31 9.72 -1.57
C VAL A 98 8.06 11.04 -1.78
N GLU A 99 8.29 11.47 -3.02
CA GLU A 99 8.90 12.77 -3.33
C GLU A 99 8.11 13.97 -2.79
N ASP A 100 6.80 13.81 -2.63
CA ASP A 100 5.90 14.86 -2.13
C ASP A 100 5.81 14.92 -0.59
N TYR A 101 6.43 13.98 0.13
CA TYR A 101 6.29 13.88 1.59
C TYR A 101 6.98 15.02 2.36
N ASN A 102 7.76 15.86 1.68
CA ASN A 102 8.31 17.10 2.24
C ASN A 102 7.40 18.32 2.02
N ASN A 103 6.34 18.20 1.21
CA ASN A 103 5.40 19.27 0.93
C ASN A 103 4.26 19.25 1.96
N PRO A 104 4.13 20.27 2.82
CA PRO A 104 3.13 20.28 3.90
C PRO A 104 1.70 20.07 3.39
N LYS A 105 1.34 20.64 2.23
CA LYS A 105 -0.01 20.50 1.67
C LYS A 105 -0.30 19.08 1.22
N LYS A 106 0.68 18.40 0.62
CA LYS A 106 0.54 17.00 0.18
C LYS A 106 0.50 16.05 1.38
N VAL A 107 1.30 16.33 2.39
CA VAL A 107 1.26 15.61 3.69
C VAL A 107 -0.12 15.73 4.34
N ASP A 108 -0.72 16.93 4.35
CA ASP A 108 -2.06 17.13 4.91
C ASP A 108 -3.11 16.33 4.12
N ILE A 109 -3.05 16.34 2.79
CA ILE A 109 -3.92 15.50 1.93
C ILE A 109 -3.78 14.00 2.27
N ILE A 110 -2.56 13.49 2.43
CA ILE A 110 -2.35 12.06 2.78
C ILE A 110 -3.00 11.73 4.13
N LEU A 111 -2.89 12.62 5.11
CA LEU A 111 -3.47 12.42 6.44
C LEU A 111 -5.00 12.56 6.44
N GLU A 112 -5.55 13.46 5.63
CA GLU A 112 -7.00 13.59 5.41
C GLU A 112 -7.57 12.33 4.73
N ILE A 113 -6.89 11.78 3.72
CA ILE A 113 -7.24 10.50 3.11
C ILE A 113 -7.19 9.39 4.15
N TYR A 114 -6.13 9.33 4.97
CA TYR A 114 -6.03 8.35 6.05
C TYR A 114 -7.22 8.43 7.01
N GLN A 115 -7.58 9.63 7.46
CA GLN A 115 -8.70 9.81 8.38
C GLN A 115 -10.03 9.45 7.70
N THR A 116 -10.24 9.87 6.45
CA THR A 116 -11.48 9.58 5.71
C THR A 116 -11.66 8.09 5.45
N VAL A 117 -10.60 7.38 5.08
CA VAL A 117 -10.64 5.92 4.92
C VAL A 117 -10.94 5.25 6.26
N CYS A 118 -10.35 5.73 7.36
CA CYS A 118 -10.63 5.25 8.70
C CYS A 118 -12.13 5.40 9.05
N ASP A 119 -12.70 6.58 8.81
CA ASP A 119 -14.09 6.90 9.14
C ASP A 119 -15.06 6.04 8.30
N LYS A 120 -14.81 5.90 7.00
CA LYS A 120 -15.68 5.15 6.07
C LYS A 120 -15.72 3.64 6.30
N ILE A 121 -14.75 3.08 7.02
CA ILE A 121 -14.73 1.65 7.35
C ILE A 121 -14.91 1.41 8.85
N THR A 122 -15.20 2.46 9.63
CA THR A 122 -15.59 2.34 11.03
C THR A 122 -16.97 1.71 11.13
N ASP A 123 -17.14 0.76 12.06
CA ASP A 123 -18.38 0.02 12.27
C ASP A 123 -18.85 0.17 13.72
N GLY A 124 -19.64 1.20 13.99
CA GLY A 124 -20.03 1.57 15.35
C GLY A 124 -18.81 1.89 16.22
N GLU A 125 -18.66 1.18 17.35
CA GLU A 125 -17.50 1.34 18.23
C GLU A 125 -16.22 0.64 17.71
N LYS A 126 -16.33 -0.17 16.65
CA LYS A 126 -15.19 -0.92 16.11
C LYS A 126 -14.38 -0.05 15.17
N GLN A 127 -13.24 0.42 15.68
CA GLN A 127 -12.27 1.20 14.93
C GLN A 127 -11.38 0.29 14.07
N PRO A 128 -11.12 0.64 12.80
CA PRO A 128 -10.18 -0.11 11.97
C PRO A 128 -8.75 0.06 12.51
N THR A 129 -7.94 -0.99 12.35
CA THR A 129 -6.52 -0.89 12.67
C THR A 129 -5.80 0.02 11.69
N LYS A 130 -4.76 0.73 12.13
CA LYS A 130 -3.83 1.48 11.25
C LYS A 130 -3.36 0.65 10.05
N THR A 131 -3.05 -0.62 10.29
CA THR A 131 -2.60 -1.55 9.24
C THR A 131 -3.67 -1.77 8.17
N LEU A 132 -4.94 -1.94 8.56
CA LEU A 132 -6.05 -2.08 7.62
C LEU A 132 -6.19 -0.81 6.76
N VAL A 133 -6.27 0.36 7.40
CA VAL A 133 -6.42 1.66 6.72
C VAL A 133 -5.28 1.89 5.74
N THR A 134 -4.04 1.72 6.18
CA THR A 134 -2.85 1.93 5.32
C THR A 134 -2.73 0.90 4.20
N LYS A 135 -3.17 -0.35 4.39
CA LYS A 135 -3.24 -1.33 3.29
C LYS A 135 -4.27 -0.95 2.24
N ILE A 136 -5.43 -0.44 2.64
CA ILE A 136 -6.42 0.09 1.68
C ILE A 136 -5.78 1.21 0.83
N ILE A 137 -5.14 2.19 1.48
CA ILE A 137 -4.51 3.32 0.78
C ILE A 137 -3.40 2.84 -0.15
N LEU A 138 -2.56 1.89 0.30
CA LEU A 138 -1.52 1.29 -0.53
C LEU A 138 -2.11 0.58 -1.75
N GLY A 139 -3.09 -0.31 -1.57
CA GLY A 139 -3.67 -1.12 -2.64
C GLY A 139 -4.48 -0.32 -3.67
N VAL A 140 -5.04 0.82 -3.27
CA VAL A 140 -5.85 1.69 -4.14
C VAL A 140 -4.99 2.77 -4.78
N PHE A 141 -4.39 3.63 -3.95
CA PHE A 141 -3.72 4.84 -4.43
C PHE A 141 -2.21 4.65 -4.60
N GLY A 142 -1.60 3.74 -3.83
CA GLY A 142 -0.15 3.53 -3.84
C GLY A 142 0.63 4.67 -3.18
N ILE A 143 -0.03 5.61 -2.49
CA ILE A 143 0.57 6.86 -1.98
C ILE A 143 1.10 6.75 -0.55
N LEU A 144 0.91 5.61 0.12
CA LEU A 144 1.28 5.40 1.52
C LEU A 144 1.67 3.94 1.74
N PRO A 145 2.84 3.63 2.34
CA PRO A 145 3.18 2.26 2.73
C PRO A 145 2.15 1.64 3.67
N ALA A 146 2.10 0.31 3.75
CA ALA A 146 1.30 -0.35 4.77
C ALA A 146 2.04 -0.29 6.12
N PHE A 147 1.49 0.42 7.09
CA PHE A 147 2.03 0.52 8.45
C PHE A 147 1.68 -0.74 9.26
N ASP A 148 2.04 -1.91 8.75
CA ASP A 148 1.99 -3.17 9.49
C ASP A 148 3.15 -3.30 10.47
N SER A 149 3.12 -4.36 11.28
CA SER A 149 4.08 -4.56 12.35
C SER A 149 5.50 -4.80 11.85
N PHE A 150 5.69 -5.29 10.62
CA PHE A 150 7.03 -5.47 10.04
C PHE A 150 7.58 -4.15 9.54
N PHE A 151 6.80 -3.43 8.74
CA PHE A 151 7.16 -2.09 8.28
C PHE A 151 7.48 -1.16 9.47
N CYS A 152 6.60 -1.11 10.47
CA CYS A 152 6.79 -0.27 11.65
C CYS A 152 8.06 -0.63 12.42
N LYS A 153 8.41 -1.92 12.54
CA LYS A 153 9.65 -2.32 13.21
C LYS A 153 10.90 -1.94 12.42
N THR A 154 10.90 -2.12 11.10
CA THR A 154 12.02 -1.73 10.25
C THR A 154 12.35 -0.24 10.35
N PHE A 155 11.32 0.61 10.44
CA PHE A 155 11.47 2.06 10.52
C PHE A 155 11.40 2.63 11.96
N GLY A 156 11.21 1.80 12.98
CA GLY A 156 11.13 2.24 14.38
C GLY A 156 9.86 3.04 14.72
N PHE A 157 8.77 2.85 13.99
CA PHE A 157 7.50 3.56 14.19
C PHE A 157 6.65 2.88 15.27
N SER A 158 6.33 3.60 16.34
CA SER A 158 5.56 3.07 17.49
C SER A 158 4.13 3.61 17.61
N SER A 159 3.80 4.71 16.92
CA SER A 159 2.49 5.36 17.00
C SER A 159 1.35 4.45 16.54
N SER A 160 0.19 4.55 17.22
CA SER A 160 -1.06 3.86 16.82
C SER A 160 -1.68 4.43 15.54
N LYS A 161 -1.29 5.64 15.13
CA LYS A 161 -1.72 6.34 13.89
C LYS A 161 -0.54 6.72 13.01
N VAL A 162 -0.80 7.02 11.74
CA VAL A 162 0.17 7.64 10.82
C VAL A 162 0.33 9.10 11.22
N THR A 163 1.58 9.60 11.25
CA THR A 163 1.89 10.98 11.64
C THR A 163 2.71 11.69 10.57
N LYS A 164 2.69 13.03 10.57
CA LYS A 164 3.54 13.85 9.69
C LYS A 164 5.02 13.47 9.81
N ARG A 165 5.47 13.20 11.04
CA ARG A 165 6.83 12.76 11.34
C ARG A 165 7.19 11.46 10.62
N ASN A 166 6.28 10.49 10.56
CA ASN A 166 6.54 9.24 9.84
C ASN A 166 6.73 9.48 8.34
N LEU A 167 5.95 10.38 7.73
CA LEU A 167 6.10 10.74 6.31
C LEU A 167 7.45 11.42 6.06
N ILE A 168 7.87 12.34 6.93
CA ILE A 168 9.19 12.99 6.83
C ILE A 168 10.32 11.94 6.99
N GLU A 169 10.21 11.01 7.93
CA GLU A 169 11.22 9.96 8.12
C GLU A 169 11.29 9.00 6.91
N ILE A 170 10.17 8.72 6.24
CA ILE A 170 10.14 7.96 4.97
C ILE A 170 10.77 8.78 3.84
N TYR A 171 10.49 10.08 3.76
CA TYR A 171 11.11 10.98 2.80
C TYR A 171 12.64 11.02 2.95
N ASP A 172 13.13 11.15 4.18
CA ASP A 172 14.57 11.16 4.49
C ASP A 172 15.23 9.81 4.14
N PHE A 173 14.53 8.70 4.39
CA PHE A 173 14.99 7.38 3.95
C PHE A 173 15.08 7.31 2.43
N TYR A 174 14.07 7.82 1.72
CA TYR A 174 14.07 7.88 0.28
C TYR A 174 15.22 8.73 -0.27
N LEU A 175 15.44 9.95 0.23
CA LEU A 175 16.53 10.82 -0.23
C LEU A 175 17.90 10.16 -0.09
N LYS A 176 18.14 9.48 1.04
CA LYS A 176 19.39 8.75 1.29
C LYS A 176 19.62 7.58 0.32
N ASN A 177 18.55 7.07 -0.30
CA ASN A 177 18.55 5.89 -1.15
C ASN A 177 17.92 6.16 -2.52
N LYS A 178 17.87 7.43 -2.96
CA LYS A 178 17.07 7.86 -4.11
C LYS A 178 17.43 7.09 -5.37
N GLN A 179 18.72 6.97 -5.66
CA GLN A 179 19.20 6.29 -6.85
C GLN A 179 18.67 4.85 -6.95
N VAL A 180 18.86 4.03 -5.89
CA VAL A 180 18.43 2.62 -5.93
C VAL A 180 16.91 2.48 -5.96
N ILE A 181 16.17 3.33 -5.24
CA ILE A 181 14.70 3.30 -5.25
C ILE A 181 14.15 3.71 -6.63
N ASP A 182 14.70 4.75 -7.24
CA ASP A 182 14.30 5.20 -8.58
C ASP A 182 14.62 4.16 -9.66
N GLU A 183 15.79 3.50 -9.56
CA GLU A 183 16.18 2.40 -10.45
C GLU A 183 15.22 1.21 -10.35
N LEU A 184 14.90 0.78 -9.12
CA LEU A 184 13.91 -0.28 -8.87
C LEU A 184 12.53 0.11 -9.42
N GLN A 185 12.09 1.35 -9.18
CA GLN A 185 10.80 1.85 -9.66
C GLN A 185 10.66 1.74 -11.17
N LYS A 186 11.69 2.14 -11.92
CA LYS A 186 11.71 2.05 -13.38
C LYS A 186 11.68 0.62 -13.91
N GLN A 187 12.11 -0.37 -13.13
CA GLN A 187 12.17 -1.78 -13.54
C GLN A 187 10.94 -2.57 -13.10
N CYS A 188 10.22 -2.11 -12.07
CA CYS A 188 9.10 -2.83 -11.47
C CYS A 188 7.76 -2.38 -12.06
N PHE A 189 7.30 -3.10 -13.09
CA PHE A 189 5.98 -2.94 -13.67
C PHE A 189 4.92 -3.73 -12.88
N VAL A 190 3.77 -3.12 -12.72
CA VAL A 190 2.54 -3.78 -12.27
C VAL A 190 2.04 -4.68 -13.39
N ARG A 191 1.52 -5.84 -13.05
CA ARG A 191 0.97 -6.79 -14.03
C ARG A 191 -0.55 -6.95 -13.93
N ASP A 192 -1.18 -7.32 -15.04
CA ASP A 192 -2.64 -7.51 -15.16
C ASP A 192 -3.09 -8.94 -14.77
N SER A 193 -4.38 -9.25 -14.88
CA SER A 193 -4.89 -10.60 -14.59
C SER A 193 -4.32 -11.71 -15.50
N ASN A 194 -3.69 -11.36 -16.62
CA ASN A 194 -3.06 -12.29 -17.56
C ASN A 194 -1.53 -12.35 -17.39
N HIS A 195 -0.99 -11.71 -16.34
CA HIS A 195 0.45 -11.57 -16.07
C HIS A 195 1.23 -10.74 -17.08
N ASN A 196 0.55 -9.97 -17.94
CA ASN A 196 1.20 -9.02 -18.83
C ASN A 196 1.61 -7.78 -18.05
N LEU A 197 2.70 -7.14 -18.49
CA LEU A 197 3.10 -5.85 -17.95
C LEU A 197 2.06 -4.79 -18.34
N THR A 198 1.63 -4.00 -17.36
CA THR A 198 0.82 -2.80 -17.59
C THR A 198 1.71 -1.57 -17.81
N ASN A 199 1.10 -0.42 -18.11
CA ASN A 199 1.82 0.86 -18.16
C ASN A 199 2.14 1.43 -16.77
N TRP A 200 1.69 0.79 -15.70
CA TRP A 200 1.93 1.23 -14.34
C TRP A 200 3.20 0.61 -13.77
N HIS A 201 3.98 1.44 -13.09
CA HIS A 201 5.05 0.98 -12.23
C HIS A 201 4.59 0.90 -10.78
N TYR A 202 5.30 0.13 -9.98
CA TYR A 202 5.22 0.23 -8.53
C TYR A 202 5.56 1.67 -8.11
N THR A 203 4.79 2.26 -7.21
CA THR A 203 5.16 3.57 -6.64
C THR A 203 6.42 3.43 -5.78
N LYS A 204 7.13 4.54 -5.53
CA LYS A 204 8.27 4.53 -4.60
C LYS A 204 7.79 4.17 -3.20
N ALA A 205 6.61 4.64 -2.80
CA ALA A 205 5.96 4.20 -1.56
C ALA A 205 5.77 2.66 -1.51
N LYS A 206 5.38 2.02 -2.61
CA LYS A 206 5.27 0.55 -2.69
C LYS A 206 6.62 -0.16 -2.58
N ILE A 207 7.67 0.40 -3.16
CA ILE A 207 9.03 -0.17 -3.04
C ILE A 207 9.52 -0.11 -1.59
N ILE A 208 9.34 1.04 -0.95
CA ILE A 208 9.73 1.25 0.46
C ILE A 208 8.88 0.37 1.39
N ASP A 209 7.58 0.20 1.10
CA ASP A 209 6.68 -0.75 1.77
C ASP A 209 7.24 -2.17 1.75
N MET A 210 7.59 -2.68 0.57
CA MET A 210 8.10 -4.05 0.42
C MET A 210 9.48 -4.23 1.01
N TYR A 211 10.37 -3.23 0.93
CA TYR A 211 11.62 -3.23 1.68
C TYR A 211 11.36 -3.33 3.19
N GLY A 212 10.51 -2.45 3.73
CA GLY A 212 10.18 -2.40 5.15
C GLY A 212 9.59 -3.71 5.67
N PHE A 213 8.68 -4.29 4.91
CA PHE A 213 8.06 -5.57 5.20
C PHE A 213 9.06 -6.73 5.16
N GLN A 214 9.82 -6.85 4.05
CA GLN A 214 10.66 -8.01 3.80
C GLN A 214 11.93 -7.99 4.68
N LYS A 215 12.46 -6.82 5.04
CA LYS A 215 13.63 -6.70 5.91
C LYS A 215 13.39 -7.33 7.29
N GLU A 216 12.31 -6.94 7.96
CA GLU A 216 11.93 -7.49 9.27
C GLU A 216 11.42 -8.95 9.15
N ARG A 217 10.79 -9.32 8.03
CA ARG A 217 10.42 -10.73 7.81
C ARG A 217 11.65 -11.64 7.67
N ASN A 218 12.65 -11.20 6.90
CA ASN A 218 13.89 -11.96 6.67
C ASN A 218 14.75 -12.07 7.93
N SER A 219 14.78 -11.05 8.78
CA SER A 219 15.50 -11.12 10.07
C SER A 219 14.94 -12.21 10.98
N ARG A 220 13.61 -12.42 10.98
CA ARG A 220 12.94 -13.44 11.79
C ARG A 220 13.02 -14.86 11.24
N LYS A 221 13.17 -15.05 9.92
CA LYS A 221 13.40 -16.39 9.34
C LYS A 221 14.79 -16.95 9.67
N ARG A 222 15.73 -16.09 10.08
CA ARG A 222 17.11 -16.45 10.42
C ARG A 222 17.32 -16.78 11.91
N LEU A 223 16.28 -16.60 12.72
CA LEU A 223 16.21 -17.00 14.14
C LEU A 223 15.46 -18.32 14.27
#